data_AF-A0A9D1GK89-F1
#
_entry.id   AF-A0A9D1GK89-F1
#
_cell.length_a   1.000
_cell.length_b   1.000
_cell.length_c   1.000
_cell.angle_alpha   90.00
_cell.angle_beta   90.00
_cell.angle_gamma   90.00
#
_symmetry.space_group_name_H-M   'P 1'
#
loop_
_entity.id
_entity.type
_entity.pdbx_description
1 polymer ?
#
loop_
_entity_poly.entity_id
_entity_poly.type
_entity_poly.pdbx_seq_one_letter_code
_entity_poly.pdbx_strand_id
1 'polypeptide(L)'
;EMCYPYCAQFKRSPGAGGVNQVGSGCFKVEPPLFDPDVIQPKQYYYPQEISQELLEEFLEKQMTGVKNSVEYTKKLCQEYSGR
;
A
#
# COMPACT_ATOMS: atom_id res chain seq x y z
N GLU A 1 -11.78 9.60 17.46
CA GLU A 1 -10.37 9.80 17.08
C GLU A 1 -10.30 11.02 16.16
N MET A 2 -10.09 12.21 16.74
CA MET A 2 -9.99 13.46 15.97
C MET A 2 -8.54 13.66 15.53
N CYS A 3 -8.12 12.95 14.49
CA CYS A 3 -6.87 13.27 13.81
C CYS A 3 -7.18 14.35 12.77
N TYR A 4 -6.97 15.61 13.16
CA TYR A 4 -6.68 16.73 12.26
C TYR A 4 -5.69 16.23 11.19
N PRO A 5 -5.92 16.50 9.89
CA PRO A 5 -5.50 15.62 8.82
C PRO A 5 -4.00 15.36 8.88
N TYR A 6 -3.63 14.10 8.61
CA TYR A 6 -2.29 13.55 8.43
C TYR A 6 -1.47 14.23 7.31
N CYS A 7 -1.56 15.54 7.16
CA CYS A 7 -0.66 16.36 6.37
C CYS A 7 0.62 16.61 7.19
N ALA A 8 1.34 15.54 7.52
CA ALA A 8 2.72 15.69 7.93
C ALA A 8 3.49 16.24 6.72
N GLN A 9 3.91 17.50 6.80
CA GLN A 9 4.85 18.05 5.81
C GLN A 9 6.10 17.15 5.80
N PHE A 10 6.63 16.89 4.61
CA PHE A 10 7.87 16.14 4.49
C PHE A 10 9.01 16.98 5.10
N LYS A 11 9.34 16.76 6.38
CA LYS A 11 10.32 17.56 7.14
C LYS A 11 11.78 17.21 6.83
N ARG A 12 12.02 16.29 5.89
CA ARG A 12 13.39 15.91 5.52
C ARG A 12 13.89 16.87 4.45
N SER A 13 15.11 17.38 4.67
CA SER A 13 15.81 18.19 3.68
C SER A 13 15.98 17.40 2.38
N PRO A 14 15.90 18.06 1.20
CA PRO A 14 16.24 17.42 -0.07
C PRO A 14 17.61 16.72 0.00
N GLY A 15 17.68 15.50 -0.56
CA GLY A 15 18.87 14.65 -0.56
C GLY A 15 18.93 13.60 0.57
N ALA A 16 18.08 13.72 1.60
CA ALA A 16 18.03 12.72 2.68
C ALA A 16 17.55 11.36 2.12
N GLY A 17 18.38 10.31 2.26
CA GLY A 17 18.06 8.98 1.75
C GLY A 17 17.96 8.89 0.22
N GLY A 18 18.64 9.79 -0.51
CA GLY A 18 18.64 9.80 -1.99
C GLY A 18 17.40 10.46 -2.60
N VAL A 19 16.61 11.19 -1.81
CA VAL A 19 15.34 11.78 -2.26
C VAL A 19 15.51 13.27 -2.46
N ASN A 20 15.65 13.67 -3.72
CA ASN A 20 15.84 15.07 -4.11
C ASN A 20 14.53 15.80 -4.39
N GLN A 21 13.44 15.07 -4.61
CA GLN A 21 12.13 15.62 -4.95
C GLN A 21 11.01 14.76 -4.35
N VAL A 22 10.01 15.40 -3.72
CA VAL A 22 8.79 14.74 -3.23
C VAL A 22 8.04 14.12 -4.41
N GLY A 23 7.53 12.90 -4.25
CA GLY A 23 6.87 12.19 -5.33
C GLY A 23 7.82 11.46 -6.29
N SER A 24 9.10 11.31 -5.93
CA SER A 24 10.09 10.52 -6.69
C SER A 24 10.84 9.52 -5.82
N GLY A 25 11.44 8.50 -6.45
CA GLY A 25 12.23 7.47 -5.78
C GLY A 25 11.44 6.71 -4.71
N CYS A 26 12.01 6.58 -3.51
CA CYS A 26 11.37 5.88 -2.40
C CYS A 26 10.05 6.53 -1.93
N PHE A 27 9.82 7.81 -2.25
CA PHE A 27 8.59 8.54 -1.90
C PHE A 27 7.76 8.88 -3.14
N LYS A 28 7.82 8.03 -4.17
CA LYS A 28 6.97 8.18 -5.35
C LYS A 28 5.50 8.10 -4.97
N VAL A 29 4.70 9.03 -5.49
CA VAL A 29 3.24 8.98 -5.36
C VAL A 29 2.71 8.14 -6.51
N GLU A 30 2.17 6.98 -6.18
CA GLU A 30 1.50 6.09 -7.14
C GLU A 30 -0.01 6.38 -7.17
N PRO A 31 -0.69 6.06 -8.29
CA PRO A 31 -2.15 6.14 -8.32
C PRO A 31 -2.78 5.22 -7.26
N PRO A 32 -4.03 5.50 -6.84
CA PRO A 32 -4.79 4.62 -5.95
C PRO A 32 -4.84 3.19 -6.48
N LEU A 33 -4.83 2.22 -5.56
CA LEU A 33 -4.88 0.79 -5.91
C LEU A 33 -6.18 0.41 -6.61
N PHE A 34 -7.28 1.07 -6.24
CA PHE A 34 -8.60 0.89 -6.83
C PHE A 34 -9.13 2.22 -7.34
N ASP A 35 -9.96 2.16 -8.37
CA ASP A 35 -10.67 3.32 -8.89
C ASP A 35 -11.51 3.97 -7.76
N PRO A 36 -11.28 5.26 -7.43
CA PRO A 36 -12.06 5.96 -6.42
C PRO A 36 -13.56 6.02 -6.69
N ASP A 37 -13.98 5.87 -7.95
CA ASP A 37 -15.40 5.80 -8.34
C ASP A 37 -16.02 4.43 -8.06
N VAL A 38 -15.20 3.38 -7.97
CA VAL A 38 -15.62 2.03 -7.56
C VAL A 38 -15.65 1.91 -6.04
N ILE A 39 -14.60 2.39 -5.37
CA ILE A 39 -14.51 2.36 -3.91
C ILE A 39 -13.73 3.55 -3.37
N GLN A 40 -14.37 4.34 -2.50
CA GLN A 40 -13.69 5.45 -1.86
C GLN A 40 -12.74 4.94 -0.76
N PRO A 41 -11.62 5.62 -0.48
CA PRO A 41 -10.64 5.19 0.52
C PRO A 41 -11.24 4.86 1.91
N LYS A 42 -12.24 5.63 2.35
CA LYS A 42 -12.91 5.42 3.64
C LYS A 42 -13.72 4.10 3.71
N GLN A 43 -14.07 3.52 2.56
CA GLN A 43 -14.92 2.34 2.45
C GLN A 43 -14.10 1.04 2.37
N TYR A 44 -12.77 1.12 2.31
CA TYR A 44 -11.90 -0.06 2.16
C TYR A 44 -12.07 -1.07 3.30
N TYR A 45 -12.45 -0.61 4.49
CA TYR A 45 -12.68 -1.46 5.66
C TYR A 45 -14.01 -2.21 5.62
N TYR A 46 -14.98 -1.72 4.83
CA TYR A 46 -16.33 -2.25 4.78
C TYR A 46 -16.85 -2.34 3.32
N PRO A 47 -16.15 -3.05 2.42
CA PRO A 47 -16.55 -3.14 1.00
C PRO A 47 -17.93 -3.77 0.82
N GLN A 48 -18.39 -4.60 1.77
CA GLN A 48 -19.74 -5.16 1.79
C GLN A 48 -20.86 -4.13 1.92
N GLU A 49 -20.56 -2.92 2.41
CA GLU A 49 -21.54 -1.82 2.41
C GLU A 49 -21.76 -1.25 1.00
N ILE A 50 -20.87 -1.57 0.05
CA ILE A 50 -21.01 -1.24 -1.38
C ILE A 50 -21.65 -2.43 -2.11
N SER A 51 -21.01 -3.60 -2.06
CA SER A 51 -21.56 -4.82 -2.66
C SER A 51 -20.88 -6.08 -2.12
N GLN A 52 -21.58 -7.21 -2.21
CA GLN A 52 -21.05 -8.52 -1.78
C GLN A 52 -19.95 -9.01 -2.73
N GLU A 53 -20.10 -8.75 -4.03
CA GLU A 53 -19.13 -9.10 -5.07
C GLU A 53 -17.79 -8.40 -4.83
N LEU A 54 -17.83 -7.13 -4.40
CA LEU A 54 -16.62 -6.36 -4.09
C LEU A 54 -15.90 -6.92 -2.86
N LEU A 55 -16.64 -7.35 -1.83
CA LEU A 55 -16.06 -8.04 -0.68
C LEU A 55 -15.35 -9.32 -1.13
N GLU A 56 -15.99 -10.13 -1.97
CA GLU A 56 -15.42 -11.39 -2.46
C GLU A 56 -14.14 -11.15 -3.28
N GLU A 57 -14.17 -10.20 -4.22
CA GLU A 57 -12.98 -9.79 -4.97
C GLU A 57 -11.83 -9.36 -4.03
N PHE A 58 -12.14 -8.61 -2.97
CA PHE A 58 -11.13 -8.11 -2.04
C PHE A 58 -10.52 -9.23 -1.20
N LEU A 59 -11.32 -10.20 -0.76
CA LEU A 59 -10.84 -11.39 -0.06
C LEU A 59 -9.90 -12.22 -0.95
N GLU A 60 -10.23 -12.40 -2.22
CA GLU A 60 -9.37 -13.10 -3.18
C GLU A 60 -8.04 -12.38 -3.41
N LYS A 61 -8.07 -11.06 -3.61
CA LYS A 61 -6.85 -10.25 -3.76
C LYS A 61 -5.99 -10.29 -2.50
N GLN A 62 -6.59 -10.21 -1.32
CA GLN A 62 -5.87 -10.29 -0.05
C GLN A 62 -5.16 -11.64 0.10
N MET A 63 -5.85 -12.75 -0.21
CA MET A 63 -5.26 -14.09 -0.18
C MET A 63 -4.10 -14.22 -1.18
N THR A 64 -4.27 -13.68 -2.40
CA THR A 64 -3.22 -13.66 -3.44
C THR A 64 -2.02 -12.84 -2.97
N GLY A 65 -2.25 -11.67 -2.37
CA GLY A 65 -1.20 -10.82 -1.81
C GLY A 65 -0.38 -11.52 -0.73
N VAL A 66 -1.04 -12.29 0.16
CA VAL A 66 -0.35 -13.10 1.18
C VAL A 66 0.54 -14.16 0.53
N LYS A 67 0.02 -14.91 -0.45
CA LYS A 67 0.78 -15.94 -1.17
C LYS A 67 2.04 -15.35 -1.82
N ASN A 68 1.88 -14.25 -2.56
CA ASN A 68 2.98 -13.56 -3.23
C ASN A 68 4.02 -13.05 -2.23
N SER A 69 3.58 -12.49 -1.11
CA SER A 69 4.47 -11.97 -0.05
C SER A 69 5.28 -13.10 0.60
N VAL A 70 4.65 -14.25 0.87
CA VAL A 70 5.33 -15.43 1.42
C VAL A 70 6.35 -15.97 0.43
N GLU A 71 6.01 -16.08 -0.85
CA GLU A 71 6.95 -16.53 -1.89
C GLU A 71 8.14 -15.59 -2.02
N TYR A 72 7.89 -14.27 -2.05
CA TYR A 72 8.95 -13.28 -2.11
C TYR A 72 9.86 -13.34 -0.88
N THR A 73 9.28 -13.44 0.30
CA THR A 73 10.03 -13.57 1.57
C THR A 73 10.89 -14.84 1.57
N LYS A 74 10.37 -15.97 1.08
CA LYS A 74 11.15 -17.20 0.94
C LYS A 74 12.36 -17.02 0.03
N LYS A 75 12.20 -16.33 -1.11
CA LYS A 75 13.31 -16.01 -2.03
C LYS A 75 14.38 -15.18 -1.33
N LEU A 76 13.98 -14.13 -0.60
CA LEU A 76 14.91 -13.33 0.18
C LEU A 76 15.64 -14.18 1.23
N CYS A 77 14.92 -15.01 2.00
CA CYS A 77 15.56 -15.90 2.96
C CYS A 77 16.59 -16.80 2.27
N GLN A 78 16.27 -17.44 1.14
CA GLN A 78 17.22 -18.28 0.41
C GLN A 78 18.45 -17.52 -0.10
N GLU A 79 18.26 -16.28 -0.57
CA GLU A 79 19.35 -15.44 -1.08
C GLU A 79 20.30 -14.99 0.04
N TYR A 80 19.80 -14.80 1.26
CA TYR A 80 20.56 -14.21 2.37
C TYR A 80 20.85 -15.16 3.55
N SER A 81 20.26 -16.36 3.63
CA SER A 81 20.42 -17.28 4.79
C SER A 81 21.74 -18.07 4.83
N GLY A 82 22.75 -17.65 4.07
CA GLY A 82 24.07 -18.30 4.02
C GLY A 82 25.24 -17.33 3.79
N ARG A 83 25.01 -16.03 4.03
CA ARG A 83 26.08 -15.05 4.27
C ARG A 83 26.33 -14.96 5.77
#